data_AF-A0A832AW82-F1
#
_entry.id   AF-A0A832AW82-F1
#
_cell.length_a   1.000
_cell.length_b   1.000
_cell.length_c   1.000
_cell.angle_alpha   90.00
_cell.angle_beta   90.00
_cell.angle_gamma   90.00
#
_symmetry.space_group_name_H-M   'P 1'
#
loop_
_entity.id
_entity.type
_entity.pdbx_description
1 polymer ?
#
loop_
_entity_poly.entity_id
_entity_poly.type
_entity_poly.pdbx_seq_one_letter_code
_entity_poly.pdbx_strand_id
1 'polypeptide(L)'
;MKNSFFQNPSVLSHSLLFFNFGIIATFERCYNHIYKSRTIGVNVKFSHLEQIVAHFKDLRKINAIYRVADTIIKIVFNDEKTLYFDMRKSNSQIFMCEDYPRTKIYQAPFDVMLSKYINRASITDISLVEGDKILRITTALSSAYKQAKTVLQFEFTGKYTNAILLDENEVVIEALRHVDAGSSFRVIKAGYELLTPPPPPFEPKPFPLEDVEAFLYEVYAKQERSKLAQFKKQKLGLLHKKQEKLRQRLEGLSDEAVLESEVETLQHYGNLMLSNMHLITPYATVQKIKDYDGSDIEVYVAPNLQTGAQMSEYLFKMAKKNKQRVRHLHIERASLQEKIQHLDYFINIVEGSQSLSKLQLLFPSRAQQGKKSQKDEGFETFWYEGYKIMLGKSEKGNIALLENARAKDIWLHMKDRPSAHVIIVTDKQNVPKNV
;
A
#
# COMPACT_ATOMS: atom_id res chain seq x y z
N MET A 1 34.19 80.71 -31.17
CA MET A 1 32.72 80.88 -31.20
C MET A 1 32.10 79.93 -30.19
N LYS A 2 31.35 80.48 -29.20
CA LYS A 2 30.23 79.95 -28.39
C LYS A 2 30.26 78.46 -27.93
N ASN A 3 30.42 78.21 -26.61
CA ASN A 3 29.38 77.81 -25.61
C ASN A 3 28.80 76.39 -25.82
N SER A 4 28.58 75.49 -24.86
CA SER A 4 28.45 75.56 -23.38
C SER A 4 28.19 74.15 -22.77
N PHE A 5 28.66 73.92 -21.53
CA PHE A 5 28.08 73.16 -20.40
C PHE A 5 27.54 71.71 -20.55
N PHE A 6 28.08 70.74 -19.78
CA PHE A 6 27.53 70.25 -18.49
C PHE A 6 28.46 69.23 -17.78
N GLN A 7 28.52 69.33 -16.46
CA GLN A 7 29.22 68.43 -15.51
C GLN A 7 28.45 67.12 -15.28
N ASN A 8 29.14 66.01 -14.98
CA ASN A 8 28.81 65.17 -13.80
C ASN A 8 29.90 64.12 -13.46
N PRO A 9 30.34 64.02 -12.18
CA PRO A 9 31.14 62.92 -11.66
C PRO A 9 30.27 61.89 -10.88
N SER A 10 30.87 60.73 -10.58
CA SER A 10 30.44 59.70 -9.61
C SER A 10 29.43 58.62 -10.05
N VAL A 11 29.95 57.46 -10.47
CA VAL A 11 29.24 56.16 -10.44
C VAL A 11 30.17 55.11 -9.84
N LEU A 12 30.42 55.22 -8.54
CA LEU A 12 31.06 54.20 -7.70
C LEU A 12 30.34 54.20 -6.34
N SER A 13 29.13 53.62 -6.27
CA SER A 13 28.53 53.19 -4.99
C SER A 13 27.27 52.31 -5.09
N HIS A 14 26.72 52.04 -6.28
CA HIS A 14 25.39 51.39 -6.38
C HIS A 14 25.40 49.89 -6.75
N SER A 15 26.55 49.28 -7.07
CA SER A 15 26.60 47.86 -7.46
C SER A 15 26.77 46.87 -6.30
N LEU A 16 27.22 47.31 -5.12
CA LEU A 16 27.35 46.45 -3.93
C LEU A 16 26.07 46.35 -3.07
N LEU A 17 25.10 47.26 -3.24
CA LEU A 17 23.84 47.23 -2.49
C LEU A 17 22.82 46.24 -3.08
N PHE A 18 22.79 46.03 -4.40
CA PHE A 18 21.82 45.13 -5.02
C PHE A 18 22.13 43.63 -4.85
N PHE A 19 23.40 43.26 -4.66
CA PHE A 19 23.78 41.87 -4.36
C PHE A 19 23.35 41.43 -2.95
N ASN A 20 23.35 42.36 -1.98
CA ASN A 20 22.92 42.07 -0.61
C ASN A 20 21.40 41.89 -0.50
N PHE A 21 20.58 42.68 -1.22
CA PHE A 21 19.13 42.55 -1.15
C PHE A 21 18.59 41.24 -1.77
N GLY A 22 19.22 40.72 -2.83
CA GLY A 22 18.82 39.45 -3.46
C GLY A 22 19.12 38.22 -2.59
N ILE A 23 20.27 38.23 -1.89
CA ILE A 23 20.66 37.18 -0.94
C ILE A 23 19.80 37.25 0.33
N ILE A 24 19.51 38.45 0.85
CA ILE A 24 18.64 38.62 2.02
C ILE A 24 17.20 38.18 1.71
N ALA A 25 16.65 38.51 0.54
CA ALA A 25 15.29 38.11 0.16
C ALA A 25 15.13 36.60 -0.09
N THR A 26 16.18 35.93 -0.60
CA THR A 26 16.21 34.46 -0.72
C THR A 26 16.43 33.80 0.64
N PHE A 27 17.22 34.41 1.53
CA PHE A 27 17.39 33.98 2.91
C PHE A 27 16.07 34.08 3.68
N GLU A 28 15.35 35.21 3.65
CA GLU A 28 14.05 35.37 4.31
C GLU A 28 12.94 34.47 3.75
N ARG A 29 12.90 34.23 2.43
CA ARG A 29 11.96 33.26 1.82
C ARG A 29 12.27 31.83 2.22
N CYS A 30 13.54 31.42 2.23
CA CYS A 30 13.94 30.08 2.65
C CYS A 30 13.77 29.88 4.16
N TYR A 31 14.11 30.89 4.96
CA TYR A 31 13.94 30.95 6.40
C TYR A 31 12.45 30.75 6.75
N ASN A 32 11.55 31.59 6.25
CA ASN A 32 10.12 31.49 6.52
C ASN A 32 9.48 30.17 6.03
N HIS A 33 10.00 29.57 4.95
CA HIS A 33 9.50 28.27 4.47
C HIS A 33 9.91 27.11 5.38
N ILE A 34 11.09 27.20 6.02
CA ILE A 34 11.55 26.23 7.01
C ILE A 34 10.65 26.25 8.25
N TYR A 35 10.27 27.43 8.75
CA TYR A 35 9.51 27.57 9.99
C TYR A 35 8.02 27.17 9.89
N LYS A 36 7.30 27.59 8.83
CA LYS A 36 5.85 27.32 8.74
C LYS A 36 5.47 25.84 8.59
N SER A 37 6.42 24.97 8.24
CA SER A 37 6.18 23.52 8.07
C SER A 37 6.51 22.66 9.30
N ARG A 38 7.05 23.25 10.38
CA ARG A 38 7.47 22.53 11.60
C ARG A 38 6.32 22.19 12.57
N THR A 39 5.11 22.69 12.33
CA THR A 39 4.05 22.78 13.36
C THR A 39 2.91 21.75 13.28
N ILE A 40 2.84 20.90 12.25
CA ILE A 40 1.68 19.99 12.09
C ILE A 40 2.15 18.59 11.69
N GLY A 41 2.21 17.71 12.68
CA GLY A 41 2.53 16.30 12.49
C GLY A 41 2.81 15.64 13.83
N VAL A 42 2.53 14.34 13.93
CA VAL A 42 2.87 13.45 15.06
C VAL A 42 4.41 13.30 15.13
N ASN A 43 5.10 14.41 15.35
CA ASN A 43 6.56 14.51 15.37
C ASN A 43 7.06 14.20 16.78
N VAL A 44 8.26 13.61 16.87
CA VAL A 44 8.96 13.47 18.16
C VAL A 44 9.03 14.84 18.85
N LYS A 45 8.58 14.88 20.10
CA LYS A 45 8.65 16.10 20.92
C LYS A 45 10.07 16.27 21.43
N PHE A 46 10.54 17.51 21.55
CA PHE A 46 11.88 17.79 22.07
C PHE A 46 12.09 17.18 23.47
N SER A 47 11.13 17.36 24.39
CA SER A 47 11.19 16.76 25.73
C SER A 47 11.29 15.22 25.71
N HIS A 48 10.69 14.55 24.72
CA HIS A 48 10.88 13.09 24.58
C HIS A 48 12.30 12.76 24.10
N LEU A 49 12.86 13.54 23.17
CA LEU A 49 14.24 13.36 22.71
C LEU A 49 15.24 13.56 23.84
N GLU A 50 15.05 14.54 24.71
CA GLU A 50 15.91 14.76 25.87
C GLU A 50 15.95 13.52 26.78
N GLN A 51 14.78 12.95 27.07
CA GLN A 51 14.66 11.76 27.90
C GLN A 51 15.22 10.51 27.20
N ILE A 52 15.02 10.36 25.89
CA ILE A 52 15.61 9.27 25.09
C ILE A 52 17.15 9.38 25.11
N VAL A 53 17.71 10.56 24.87
CA VAL A 53 19.17 10.79 24.89
C VAL A 53 19.73 10.52 26.29
N ALA A 54 19.06 10.98 27.34
CA ALA A 54 19.46 10.70 28.72
C ALA A 54 19.47 9.20 29.02
N HIS A 55 18.43 8.47 28.61
CA HIS A 55 18.31 7.02 28.84
C HIS A 55 19.39 6.20 28.13
N PHE A 56 19.79 6.61 26.92
CA PHE A 56 20.76 5.87 26.11
C PHE A 56 22.18 6.43 26.18
N LYS A 57 22.46 7.39 27.08
CA LYS A 57 23.78 8.05 27.20
C LYS A 57 24.92 7.10 27.55
N ASP A 58 24.60 5.97 28.18
CA ASP A 58 25.58 4.96 28.59
C ASP A 58 25.94 3.92 27.53
N LEU A 59 25.29 3.94 26.36
CA LEU A 59 25.67 3.08 25.25
C LEU A 59 27.10 3.40 24.79
N ARG A 60 27.94 2.36 24.69
CA ARG A 60 29.39 2.52 24.41
C ARG A 60 29.79 2.08 23.01
N LYS A 61 28.99 1.26 22.33
CA LYS A 61 29.38 0.69 21.03
C LYS A 61 28.19 0.39 20.13
N ILE A 62 28.38 0.65 18.84
CA ILE A 62 27.45 0.22 17.79
C ILE A 62 27.98 -1.09 17.22
N ASN A 63 27.21 -2.17 17.31
CA ASN A 63 27.54 -3.46 16.71
C ASN A 63 27.24 -3.47 15.21
N ALA A 64 26.07 -2.96 14.82
CA ALA A 64 25.65 -2.88 13.44
C ALA A 64 24.70 -1.70 13.19
N ILE A 65 24.77 -1.12 11.99
CA ILE A 65 23.87 -0.09 11.52
C ILE A 65 23.58 -0.29 10.02
N TYR A 66 22.31 -0.24 9.65
CA TYR A 66 21.87 -0.38 8.25
C TYR A 66 20.41 0.03 8.09
N ARG A 67 20.00 0.33 6.85
CA ARG A 67 18.59 0.54 6.53
C ARG A 67 17.81 -0.79 6.42
N VAL A 68 16.61 -0.79 6.99
CA VAL A 68 15.62 -1.88 6.91
C VAL A 68 14.41 -1.53 6.04
N ALA A 69 14.19 -0.24 5.79
CA ALA A 69 13.25 0.30 4.83
C ALA A 69 13.80 1.62 4.25
N ASP A 70 13.09 2.23 3.29
CA ASP A 70 13.61 3.39 2.55
C ASP A 70 14.05 4.55 3.46
N THR A 71 13.33 4.74 4.56
CA THR A 71 13.57 5.81 5.53
C THR A 71 13.97 5.31 6.91
N ILE A 72 14.00 3.99 7.15
CA ILE A 72 14.20 3.43 8.49
C ILE A 72 15.62 2.89 8.63
N ILE A 73 16.37 3.50 9.54
CA ILE A 73 17.73 3.09 9.91
C ILE A 73 17.65 2.30 11.22
N LYS A 74 18.17 1.08 11.22
CA LYS A 74 18.32 0.22 12.40
C LYS A 74 19.72 0.38 12.96
N ILE A 75 19.84 0.58 14.27
CA ILE A 75 21.11 0.57 15.01
C ILE A 75 21.01 -0.52 16.08
N VAL A 76 22.00 -1.42 16.09
CA VAL A 76 22.17 -2.47 17.10
C VAL A 76 23.37 -2.11 17.97
N PHE A 77 23.16 -2.03 19.27
CA PHE A 77 24.19 -1.67 20.25
C PHE A 77 24.79 -2.90 20.94
N ASN A 78 25.77 -2.70 21.84
CA ASN A 78 26.50 -3.78 22.52
C ASN A 78 25.62 -4.71 23.37
N ASP A 79 24.57 -4.20 24.00
CA ASP A 79 23.70 -4.98 24.89
C ASP A 79 22.51 -5.59 24.12
N GLU A 80 22.68 -5.84 22.81
CA GLU A 80 21.64 -6.25 21.85
C GLU A 80 20.43 -5.30 21.73
N LYS A 81 20.40 -4.22 22.51
CA LYS A 81 19.43 -3.13 22.37
C LYS A 81 19.45 -2.63 20.94
N THR A 82 18.26 -2.52 20.36
CA THR A 82 18.08 -2.11 18.98
C THR A 82 17.15 -0.90 18.91
N LEU A 83 17.62 0.17 18.28
CA LEU A 83 16.81 1.35 17.99
C LEU A 83 16.55 1.50 16.49
N TYR A 84 15.34 1.94 16.16
CA TYR A 84 14.93 2.23 14.81
C TYR A 84 14.62 3.72 14.67
N PHE A 85 15.21 4.34 13.65
CA PHE A 85 15.03 5.74 13.31
C PHE A 85 14.26 5.83 11.99
N ASP A 86 12.94 6.07 12.04
CA ASP A 86 12.14 6.37 10.85
C ASP A 86 12.32 7.84 10.47
N MET A 87 13.09 8.08 9.42
CA MET A 87 13.39 9.41 8.91
C MET A 87 12.41 9.84 7.83
N ARG A 88 11.13 9.44 7.93
CA ARG A 88 10.07 9.90 7.02
C ARG A 88 9.79 11.39 7.22
N LYS A 89 9.75 12.16 6.12
CA LYS A 89 9.39 13.59 6.16
C LYS A 89 8.02 13.78 6.82
N SER A 90 7.93 14.77 7.71
CA SER A 90 6.73 15.15 8.47
C SER A 90 6.19 14.12 9.47
N ASN A 91 6.76 12.92 9.55
CA ASN A 91 6.36 11.87 10.48
C ASN A 91 7.57 11.04 10.89
N SER A 92 8.63 11.73 11.33
CA SER A 92 9.84 11.07 11.81
C SER A 92 9.70 10.63 13.25
N GLN A 93 10.25 9.45 13.56
CA GLN A 93 10.02 8.76 14.83
C GLN A 93 11.24 7.92 15.22
N ILE A 94 11.39 7.72 16.52
CA ILE A 94 12.30 6.71 17.10
C ILE A 94 11.40 5.65 17.73
N PHE A 95 11.72 4.38 17.53
CA PHE A 95 10.96 3.28 18.12
C PHE A 95 11.82 2.04 18.39
N MET A 96 11.29 1.15 19.21
CA MET A 96 11.80 -0.19 19.47
C MET A 96 10.77 -1.22 19.05
N CYS A 97 11.24 -2.38 18.59
CA CYS A 97 10.39 -3.52 18.27
C CYS A 97 11.23 -4.80 18.32
N GLU A 98 10.59 -5.94 18.58
CA GLU A 98 11.24 -7.24 18.64
C GLU A 98 11.87 -7.60 17.30
N ASP A 99 11.09 -7.47 16.22
CA ASP A 99 11.56 -7.70 14.86
C ASP A 99 10.97 -6.68 13.90
N TYR A 100 11.79 -6.26 12.93
CA TYR A 100 11.39 -5.42 11.83
C TYR A 100 11.78 -6.09 10.53
N PRO A 101 10.82 -6.45 9.65
CA PRO A 101 11.11 -7.17 8.43
C PRO A 101 11.99 -6.32 7.51
N ARG A 102 13.15 -6.87 7.14
CA ARG A 102 14.04 -6.23 6.18
C ARG A 102 13.56 -6.53 4.77
N THR A 103 12.92 -5.55 4.14
CA THR A 103 12.34 -5.71 2.79
C THR A 103 13.37 -5.72 1.68
N LYS A 104 14.51 -5.03 1.88
CA LYS A 104 15.56 -4.86 0.88
C LYS A 104 16.92 -4.60 1.55
N ILE A 105 18.00 -5.01 0.88
CA ILE A 105 19.37 -4.59 1.19
C ILE A 105 19.69 -3.34 0.38
N TYR A 106 20.00 -2.25 1.10
CA TYR A 106 20.35 -0.96 0.49
C TYR A 106 21.87 -0.83 0.32
N GLN A 107 22.29 -0.31 -0.83
CA GLN A 107 23.69 -0.08 -1.19
C GLN A 107 23.89 1.32 -1.82
N ALA A 108 23.02 2.29 -1.46
CA ALA A 108 23.23 3.66 -1.91
C ALA A 108 24.50 4.24 -1.26
N PRO A 109 25.08 5.32 -1.81
CA PRO A 109 26.27 5.97 -1.22
C PRO A 109 26.16 6.20 0.29
N PHE A 110 24.98 6.64 0.75
CA PHE A 110 24.67 6.78 2.18
C PHE A 110 24.83 5.47 2.96
N ASP A 111 24.32 4.34 2.47
CA ASP A 111 24.44 3.06 3.18
C ASP A 111 25.88 2.57 3.24
N VAL A 112 26.63 2.76 2.15
CA VAL A 112 28.03 2.36 2.05
C VAL A 112 28.86 3.17 3.05
N MET A 113 28.68 4.49 3.11
CA MET A 113 29.39 5.35 4.05
C MET A 113 28.94 5.10 5.50
N LEU A 114 27.65 4.96 5.75
CA LEU A 114 27.12 4.64 7.07
C LEU A 114 27.74 3.36 7.62
N SER A 115 27.77 2.30 6.81
CA SER A 115 28.41 1.03 7.18
C SER A 115 29.92 1.20 7.38
N LYS A 116 30.61 1.93 6.52
CA LYS A 116 32.07 2.11 6.58
C LYS A 116 32.53 2.83 7.84
N TYR A 117 31.82 3.88 8.27
CA TYR A 117 32.26 4.75 9.36
C TYR A 117 31.66 4.39 10.72
N ILE A 118 30.45 3.82 10.76
CA ILE A 118 29.70 3.65 12.01
C ILE A 118 29.61 2.18 12.47
N ASN A 119 29.72 1.18 11.59
CA ASN A 119 29.70 -0.21 12.03
C ASN A 119 30.89 -0.51 12.95
N ARG A 120 30.61 -1.15 14.10
CA ARG A 120 31.60 -1.51 15.13
C ARG A 120 32.31 -0.33 15.78
N ALA A 121 31.85 0.90 15.53
CA ALA A 121 32.44 2.10 16.12
C ALA A 121 32.09 2.21 17.61
N SER A 122 33.04 2.76 18.38
CA SER A 122 32.81 3.11 19.78
C SER A 122 32.06 4.44 19.85
N ILE A 123 31.02 4.51 20.68
CA ILE A 123 30.26 5.73 20.92
C ILE A 123 31.03 6.56 21.95
N THR A 124 31.33 7.80 21.60
CA THR A 124 31.98 8.76 22.50
C THR A 124 30.98 9.71 23.14
N ASP A 125 29.89 10.05 22.43
CA ASP A 125 28.87 10.97 22.93
C ASP A 125 27.52 10.74 22.22
N ILE A 126 26.43 10.93 22.97
CA ILE A 126 25.07 11.03 22.44
C ILE A 126 24.45 12.29 23.03
N SER A 127 24.10 13.24 22.16
CA SER A 127 23.66 14.57 22.58
C SER A 127 22.59 15.14 21.66
N LEU A 128 21.91 16.18 22.13
CA LEU A 128 21.06 17.04 21.31
C LEU A 128 21.80 18.34 20.99
N VAL A 129 21.62 18.84 19.77
CA VAL A 129 22.07 20.19 19.41
C VAL A 129 21.15 21.21 20.10
N GLU A 130 21.75 22.21 20.75
CA GLU A 130 21.13 23.23 21.62
C GLU A 130 19.66 23.56 21.28
N GLY A 131 18.74 22.98 22.05
CA GLY A 131 17.30 23.30 21.98
C GLY A 131 16.56 22.84 20.72
N ASP A 132 17.22 22.19 19.76
CA ASP A 132 16.57 21.68 18.54
C ASP A 132 16.41 20.16 18.57
N LYS A 133 15.50 19.66 17.73
CA LYS A 133 15.20 18.24 17.58
C LYS A 133 16.23 17.55 16.68
N ILE A 134 17.50 17.72 17.02
CA ILE A 134 18.65 17.21 16.28
C ILE A 134 19.49 16.38 17.23
N LEU A 135 19.46 15.07 17.04
CA LEU A 135 20.21 14.10 17.82
C LEU A 135 21.52 13.78 17.12
N ARG A 136 22.63 13.84 17.86
CA ARG A 136 23.96 13.47 17.38
C ARG A 136 24.47 12.25 18.14
N ILE A 137 24.95 11.25 17.40
CA ILE A 137 25.73 10.14 17.93
C ILE A 137 27.15 10.33 17.42
N THR A 138 28.04 10.72 18.31
CA THR A 138 29.46 10.86 18.00
C THR A 138 30.14 9.52 18.26
N THR A 139 30.87 9.06 17.25
CA THR A 139 31.57 7.78 17.28
C THR A 139 33.03 7.95 16.94
N ALA A 140 33.83 6.98 17.35
CA ALA A 140 35.22 6.87 16.99
C ALA A 140 35.50 5.44 16.51
N LEU A 141 36.06 5.33 15.32
CA LEU A 141 36.54 4.07 14.77
C LEU A 141 38.07 4.04 14.87
N SER A 142 38.59 3.14 15.71
CA SER A 142 40.04 2.94 15.83
C SER A 142 40.55 2.10 14.67
N SER A 143 41.42 2.68 13.85
CA SER A 143 42.26 1.94 12.90
C SER A 143 43.69 1.87 13.42
N ALA A 144 44.54 1.04 12.81
CA ALA A 144 45.94 0.89 13.21
C ALA A 144 46.76 2.20 13.17
N TYR A 145 46.33 3.22 12.43
CA TYR A 145 47.10 4.44 12.17
C TYR A 145 46.39 5.76 12.53
N LYS A 146 45.05 5.79 12.62
CA LYS A 146 44.28 6.99 13.00
C LYS A 146 42.96 6.59 13.68
N GLN A 147 42.54 7.36 14.67
CA GLN A 147 41.17 7.33 15.17
C GLN A 147 40.32 8.29 14.32
N ALA A 148 39.38 7.75 13.55
CA ALA A 148 38.48 8.58 12.76
C ALA A 148 37.24 8.89 13.61
N LYS A 149 37.06 10.18 13.96
CA LYS A 149 35.85 10.65 14.65
C LYS A 149 34.78 10.94 13.60
N THR A 150 33.56 10.47 13.85
CA THR A 150 32.43 10.62 12.93
C THR A 150 31.16 10.89 13.71
N VAL A 151 30.37 11.85 13.25
CA VAL A 151 29.08 12.21 13.85
C VAL A 151 27.95 11.72 12.95
N LEU A 152 27.05 10.92 13.51
CA LEU A 152 25.78 10.58 12.88
C LEU A 152 24.69 11.48 13.45
N GLN A 153 24.17 12.38 12.62
CA GLN A 153 23.15 13.35 12.98
C GLN A 153 21.77 12.95 12.45
N PHE A 154 20.77 12.90 13.32
CA PHE A 154 19.36 12.69 12.99
C PHE A 154 18.56 13.97 13.25
N GLU A 155 17.91 14.50 12.22
CA GLU A 155 17.09 15.70 12.30
C GLU A 155 15.60 15.33 12.27
N PHE A 156 14.88 15.64 13.36
CA PHE A 156 13.42 15.43 13.49
C PHE A 156 12.65 16.75 13.25
N THR A 157 13.00 17.43 12.16
CA THR A 157 12.59 18.81 11.83
C THR A 157 11.42 18.87 10.83
N GLY A 158 10.58 17.82 10.78
CA GLY A 158 9.36 17.79 9.96
C GLY A 158 9.68 17.62 8.47
N LYS A 159 9.37 18.62 7.63
CA LYS A 159 9.62 18.58 6.17
C LYS A 159 11.11 18.39 5.83
N TYR A 160 12.00 18.87 6.69
CA TYR A 160 13.46 18.82 6.53
C TYR A 160 14.11 17.64 7.24
N THR A 161 13.32 16.68 7.72
CA THR A 161 13.84 15.47 8.38
C THR A 161 14.94 14.82 7.54
N ASN A 162 16.08 14.53 8.17
CA ASN A 162 17.24 13.96 7.49
C ASN A 162 18.13 13.14 8.44
N ALA A 163 18.93 12.24 7.87
CA ALA A 163 20.05 11.60 8.56
C ALA A 163 21.33 11.97 7.81
N ILE A 164 22.33 12.47 8.53
CA ILE A 164 23.53 13.09 7.96
C ILE A 164 24.74 12.52 8.67
N LEU A 165 25.75 12.12 7.91
CA LEU A 165 27.03 11.64 8.38
C LEU A 165 28.06 12.76 8.21
N LEU A 166 28.76 13.11 9.29
CA LEU A 166 29.72 14.21 9.34
C LEU A 166 31.08 13.72 9.81
N ASP A 167 32.13 14.37 9.35
CA ASP A 167 33.47 14.19 9.89
C ASP A 167 33.72 15.04 11.16
N GLU A 168 34.96 15.05 11.62
CA GLU A 168 35.41 15.81 12.80
C GLU A 168 35.38 17.33 12.64
N ASN A 169 35.25 17.83 11.41
CA ASN A 169 35.25 19.25 11.05
C ASN A 169 33.87 19.72 10.56
N GLU A 170 32.79 19.01 10.94
CA GLU A 170 31.41 19.30 10.50
C GLU A 170 31.20 19.23 8.97
N VAL A 171 32.10 18.56 8.24
CA VAL A 171 31.95 18.36 6.80
C VAL A 171 31.08 17.13 6.53
N VAL A 172 30.09 17.28 5.64
CA VAL A 172 29.21 16.20 5.23
C VAL A 172 30.01 15.13 4.50
N ILE A 173 30.05 13.93 5.08
CA ILE A 173 30.53 12.72 4.42
C ILE A 173 29.44 12.24 3.45
N GLU A 174 28.22 12.09 3.96
CA GLU A 174 27.05 11.68 3.15
C GLU A 174 25.74 11.95 3.91
N ALA A 175 24.61 11.98 3.21
CA ALA A 175 23.28 12.15 3.81
C ALA A 175 22.22 11.25 3.17
N LEU A 176 21.19 10.90 3.94
CA LEU A 176 20.01 10.19 3.44
C LEU A 176 19.28 11.00 2.36
N ARG A 177 19.34 12.34 2.45
CA ARG A 177 18.78 13.27 1.48
C ARG A 177 19.74 14.43 1.24
N HIS A 178 20.02 14.72 -0.03
CA HIS A 178 20.78 15.91 -0.41
C HIS A 178 19.89 17.15 -0.48
N VAL A 179 20.48 18.30 -0.16
CA VAL A 179 19.87 19.62 -0.27
C VAL A 179 20.88 20.54 -0.94
N ASP A 180 20.54 21.04 -2.13
CA ASP A 180 21.42 21.93 -2.89
C ASP A 180 21.24 23.40 -2.48
N ALA A 181 22.24 24.22 -2.83
CA ALA A 181 22.27 25.67 -2.55
C ALA A 181 21.07 26.43 -3.14
N GLY A 182 20.47 25.92 -4.23
CA GLY A 182 19.25 26.50 -4.79
C GLY A 182 17.99 26.30 -3.94
N SER A 183 17.99 25.33 -3.02
CA SER A 183 16.84 24.97 -2.18
C SER A 183 16.96 25.46 -0.75
N SER A 184 18.17 25.68 -0.25
CA SER A 184 18.43 26.13 1.11
C SER A 184 19.80 26.81 1.21
N PHE A 185 19.92 27.77 2.14
CA PHE A 185 21.22 28.29 2.56
C PHE A 185 22.09 27.21 3.21
N ARG A 186 21.45 26.18 3.80
CA ARG A 186 22.11 25.06 4.43
C ARG A 186 22.24 23.93 3.44
N VAL A 187 23.37 23.88 2.75
CA VAL A 187 23.70 22.82 1.79
C VAL A 187 23.97 21.52 2.54
N ILE A 188 23.38 20.42 2.06
CA ILE A 188 23.61 19.08 2.58
C ILE A 188 24.06 18.21 1.40
N LYS A 189 25.37 18.11 1.22
CA LYS A 189 26.01 17.33 0.15
C LYS A 189 27.44 16.98 0.55
N ALA A 190 27.92 15.82 0.10
CA ALA A 190 29.28 15.37 0.39
C ALA A 190 30.34 16.45 0.09
N GLY A 191 31.25 16.68 1.03
CA GLY A 191 32.35 17.66 0.94
C GLY A 191 32.00 19.10 1.34
N TYR A 192 30.75 19.38 1.71
CA TYR A 192 30.34 20.71 2.19
C TYR A 192 30.26 20.73 3.72
N GLU A 193 30.67 21.86 4.31
CA GLU A 193 30.48 22.13 5.74
C GLU A 193 28.98 22.24 6.07
N LEU A 194 28.54 21.56 7.13
CA LEU A 194 27.17 21.59 7.60
C LEU A 194 26.95 22.77 8.54
N LEU A 195 26.33 23.83 8.02
CA LEU A 195 25.95 24.97 8.85
C LEU A 195 24.94 24.58 9.93
N THR A 196 25.04 25.18 11.12
CA THR A 196 24.03 25.02 12.17
C THR A 196 22.70 25.67 11.77
N PRO A 197 21.55 25.02 12.01
CA PRO A 197 20.27 25.66 11.80
C PRO A 197 20.06 26.78 12.82
N PRO A 198 19.31 27.84 12.46
CA PRO A 198 18.91 28.86 13.42
C PRO A 198 18.05 28.24 14.53
N PRO A 199 18.11 28.79 15.76
CA PRO A 199 17.38 28.25 16.88
C PRO A 199 15.86 28.22 16.61
N PRO A 200 15.14 27.23 17.15
CA PRO A 200 13.69 27.17 17.01
C PRO A 200 13.04 28.35 17.75
N PRO A 201 11.91 28.89 17.26
CA PRO A 201 11.30 30.11 17.80
C PRO A 201 10.33 29.81 18.95
N PHE A 202 10.38 28.60 19.53
CA PHE A 202 9.44 28.17 20.56
C PHE A 202 10.18 27.51 21.71
N GLU A 203 9.65 27.72 22.91
CA GLU A 203 10.11 27.02 24.11
C GLU A 203 9.48 25.61 24.17
N PRO A 204 10.27 24.55 24.36
CA PRO A 204 9.76 23.20 24.50
C PRO A 204 8.84 23.07 25.72
N LYS A 205 7.67 22.46 25.53
CA LYS A 205 6.82 22.02 26.65
C LYS A 205 7.31 20.68 27.20
N PRO A 206 7.33 20.49 28.53
CA PRO A 206 7.71 19.21 29.13
C PRO A 206 6.63 18.15 28.92
N PHE A 207 7.07 16.95 28.56
CA PHE A 207 6.23 15.75 28.45
C PHE A 207 7.00 14.57 29.04
N PRO A 208 6.95 14.39 30.38
CA PRO A 208 7.67 13.32 31.04
C PRO A 208 7.17 11.95 30.57
N LEU A 209 8.09 11.02 30.39
CA LEU A 209 7.88 9.61 30.10
C LEU A 209 8.08 8.84 31.42
N GLU A 210 7.15 7.95 31.75
CA GLU A 210 7.31 7.04 32.90
C GLU A 210 8.42 6.02 32.64
N ASP A 211 8.45 5.46 31.42
CA ASP A 211 9.45 4.52 30.94
C ASP A 211 9.74 4.81 29.45
N VAL A 212 11.01 5.05 29.15
CA VAL A 212 11.48 5.40 27.80
C VAL A 212 11.37 4.22 26.84
N GLU A 213 11.72 3.00 27.26
CA GLU A 213 11.68 1.82 26.39
C GLU A 213 10.23 1.41 26.13
N ALA A 214 9.39 1.38 27.16
CA ALA A 214 7.96 1.11 27.00
C ALA A 214 7.30 2.12 26.05
N PHE A 215 7.65 3.40 26.16
CA PHE A 215 7.21 4.43 25.22
C PHE A 215 7.65 4.12 23.77
N LEU A 216 8.91 3.74 23.56
CA LEU A 216 9.45 3.43 22.23
C LEU A 216 8.81 2.18 21.60
N TYR A 217 8.48 1.16 22.38
CA TYR A 217 7.71 0.01 21.91
C TYR A 217 6.27 0.40 21.54
N GLU A 218 5.63 1.24 22.35
CA GLU A 218 4.26 1.70 22.09
C GLU A 218 4.16 2.60 20.85
N VAL A 219 5.21 3.37 20.52
CA VAL A 219 5.29 4.12 19.25
C VAL A 219 5.15 3.18 18.05
N TYR A 220 5.88 2.07 18.03
CA TYR A 220 5.79 1.08 16.96
C TYR A 220 4.44 0.37 16.95
N ALA A 221 3.97 -0.10 18.11
CA ALA A 221 2.70 -0.80 18.25
C ALA A 221 1.52 0.06 17.74
N LYS A 222 1.51 1.35 18.08
CA LYS A 222 0.50 2.31 17.58
C LYS A 222 0.57 2.47 16.05
N GLN A 223 1.78 2.50 15.48
CA GLN A 223 1.95 2.59 14.04
C GLN A 223 1.42 1.34 13.33
N GLU A 224 1.72 0.15 13.84
CA GLU A 224 1.25 -1.12 13.28
C GLU A 224 -0.28 -1.26 13.39
N ARG A 225 -0.87 -0.89 14.55
CA ARG A 225 -2.34 -0.87 14.71
C ARG A 225 -3.01 0.07 13.69
N SER A 226 -2.43 1.25 13.46
CA SER A 226 -2.94 2.21 12.48
C SER A 226 -2.85 1.69 11.03
N LYS A 227 -1.70 1.11 10.64
CA LYS A 227 -1.52 0.48 9.32
C LYS A 227 -2.49 -0.68 9.12
N LEU A 228 -2.65 -1.53 10.13
CA LEU A 228 -3.59 -2.66 10.11
C LEU A 228 -5.03 -2.17 9.92
N ALA A 229 -5.46 -1.18 10.72
CA ALA A 229 -6.80 -0.62 10.61
C ALA A 229 -7.07 -0.01 9.23
N GLN A 230 -6.10 0.73 8.68
CA GLN A 230 -6.20 1.29 7.33
C GLN A 230 -6.31 0.19 6.26
N PHE A 231 -5.49 -0.86 6.37
CA PHE A 231 -5.51 -1.99 5.45
C PHE A 231 -6.84 -2.75 5.51
N LYS A 232 -7.34 -3.06 6.73
CA LYS A 232 -8.65 -3.68 6.94
C LYS A 232 -9.75 -2.84 6.30
N LYS A 233 -9.80 -1.54 6.61
CA LYS A 233 -10.81 -0.62 6.03
C LYS A 233 -10.80 -0.65 4.50
N GLN A 234 -9.61 -0.60 3.89
CA GLN A 234 -9.49 -0.66 2.43
C GLN A 234 -10.00 -1.99 1.86
N LYS A 235 -9.59 -3.13 2.44
CA LYS A 235 -9.95 -4.46 1.91
C LYS A 235 -11.41 -4.80 2.16
N LEU A 236 -11.94 -4.53 3.35
CA LEU A 236 -13.36 -4.71 3.67
C LEU A 236 -14.24 -3.87 2.74
N GLY A 237 -13.88 -2.61 2.48
CA GLY A 237 -14.61 -1.77 1.53
C GLY A 237 -14.67 -2.36 0.11
N LEU A 238 -13.63 -3.06 -0.34
CA LEU A 238 -13.63 -3.75 -1.64
C LEU A 238 -14.45 -5.05 -1.61
N LEU A 239 -14.32 -5.84 -0.55
CA LEU A 239 -15.02 -7.11 -0.40
C LEU A 239 -16.53 -6.90 -0.27
N HIS A 240 -16.98 -5.99 0.59
CA HIS A 240 -18.40 -5.67 0.74
C HIS A 240 -19.01 -5.14 -0.55
N LYS A 241 -18.31 -4.26 -1.30
CA LYS A 241 -18.80 -3.81 -2.61
C LYS A 241 -18.96 -4.96 -3.61
N LYS A 242 -18.06 -5.95 -3.59
CA LYS A 242 -18.15 -7.12 -4.46
C LYS A 242 -19.28 -8.05 -4.04
N GLN A 243 -19.44 -8.25 -2.73
CA GLN A 243 -20.51 -9.04 -2.14
C GLN A 243 -21.88 -8.45 -2.47
N GLU A 244 -22.05 -7.14 -2.28
CA GLU A 244 -23.29 -6.42 -2.55
C GLU A 244 -23.73 -6.58 -4.00
N LYS A 245 -22.80 -6.44 -4.96
CA LYS A 245 -23.10 -6.67 -6.39
C LYS A 245 -23.56 -8.10 -6.68
N LEU A 246 -22.99 -9.10 -6.00
CA LEU A 246 -23.41 -10.50 -6.17
C LEU A 246 -24.76 -10.76 -5.53
N ARG A 247 -25.07 -10.15 -4.38
CA ARG A 247 -26.38 -10.21 -3.72
C ARG A 247 -27.47 -9.58 -4.58
N GLN A 248 -27.23 -8.39 -5.13
CA GLN A 248 -28.15 -7.76 -6.08
C GLN A 248 -28.40 -8.61 -7.34
N ARG A 249 -27.35 -9.29 -7.86
CA ARG A 249 -27.52 -10.23 -8.98
C ARG A 249 -28.36 -11.45 -8.59
N LEU A 250 -28.15 -11.97 -7.37
CA LEU A 250 -28.90 -13.11 -6.84
C LEU A 250 -30.38 -12.77 -6.62
N GLU A 251 -30.65 -11.59 -6.04
CA GLU A 251 -32.01 -11.05 -5.83
C GLU A 251 -32.73 -10.76 -7.15
N GLY A 252 -32.00 -10.34 -8.19
CA GLY A 252 -32.54 -10.11 -9.54
C GLY A 252 -32.80 -11.38 -10.36
N LEU A 253 -32.49 -12.57 -9.85
CA LEU A 253 -32.85 -13.82 -10.53
C LEU A 253 -34.35 -14.09 -10.40
N SER A 254 -35.00 -14.37 -11.52
CA SER A 254 -36.40 -14.79 -11.56
C SER A 254 -36.64 -16.04 -10.70
N ASP A 255 -37.87 -16.23 -10.24
CA ASP A 255 -38.29 -17.50 -9.66
C ASP A 255 -38.42 -18.57 -10.77
N GLU A 256 -38.05 -19.80 -10.45
CA GLU A 256 -38.07 -20.91 -11.41
C GLU A 256 -39.51 -21.26 -11.80
N ALA A 257 -40.45 -21.28 -10.84
CA ALA A 257 -41.85 -21.59 -11.07
C ALA A 257 -42.54 -20.51 -11.90
N VAL A 258 -42.23 -19.23 -11.65
CA VAL A 258 -42.77 -18.10 -12.43
C VAL A 258 -42.28 -18.19 -13.87
N LEU A 259 -40.98 -18.43 -14.08
CA LEU A 259 -40.41 -18.52 -15.41
C LEU A 259 -40.91 -19.75 -16.18
N GLU A 260 -41.21 -20.86 -15.48
CA GLU A 260 -41.82 -22.04 -16.07
C GLU A 260 -43.27 -21.79 -16.50
N SER A 261 -44.09 -21.12 -15.68
CA SER A 261 -45.44 -20.69 -16.06
C SER A 261 -45.44 -19.71 -17.25
N GLU A 262 -44.46 -18.80 -17.32
CA GLU A 262 -44.26 -17.95 -18.49
C GLU A 262 -43.94 -18.77 -19.76
N VAL A 263 -43.13 -19.83 -19.65
CA VAL A 263 -42.83 -20.72 -20.78
C VAL A 263 -44.10 -21.38 -21.28
N GLU A 264 -44.91 -21.93 -20.39
CA GLU A 264 -46.20 -22.56 -20.75
C GLU A 264 -47.14 -21.57 -21.43
N THR A 265 -47.25 -20.35 -20.88
CA THR A 265 -48.07 -19.27 -21.43
C THR A 265 -47.62 -18.88 -22.84
N LEU A 266 -46.30 -18.73 -23.06
CA LEU A 266 -45.75 -18.40 -24.38
C LEU A 266 -45.97 -19.53 -25.39
N GLN A 267 -45.89 -20.79 -24.96
CA GLN A 267 -46.20 -21.94 -25.82
C GLN A 267 -47.69 -21.98 -26.18
N HIS A 268 -48.57 -21.73 -25.22
CA HIS A 268 -50.01 -21.62 -25.42
C HIS A 268 -50.34 -20.53 -26.45
N TYR A 269 -49.83 -19.31 -26.24
CA TYR A 269 -50.01 -18.21 -27.18
C TYR A 269 -49.42 -18.49 -28.56
N GLY A 270 -48.27 -19.18 -28.64
CA GLY A 270 -47.69 -19.63 -29.91
C GLY A 270 -48.64 -20.54 -30.68
N ASN A 271 -49.29 -21.50 -30.00
CA ASN A 271 -50.29 -22.39 -30.59
C ASN A 271 -51.56 -21.64 -31.01
N LEU A 272 -52.08 -20.75 -30.14
CA LEU A 272 -53.27 -19.96 -30.43
C LEU A 272 -53.07 -19.04 -31.64
N MET A 273 -51.85 -18.54 -31.86
CA MET A 273 -51.52 -17.73 -33.02
C MET A 273 -51.61 -18.53 -34.34
N LEU A 274 -51.36 -19.83 -34.31
CA LEU A 274 -51.52 -20.71 -35.48
C LEU A 274 -52.99 -21.10 -35.70
N SER A 275 -53.77 -21.34 -34.65
CA SER A 275 -55.19 -21.67 -34.80
C SER A 275 -56.05 -20.47 -35.20
N ASN A 276 -55.65 -19.26 -34.80
CA ASN A 276 -56.37 -18.01 -35.06
C ASN A 276 -55.79 -17.21 -36.23
N MET A 277 -55.10 -17.84 -37.19
CA MET A 277 -54.44 -17.14 -38.31
C MET A 277 -55.36 -16.19 -39.10
N HIS A 278 -56.67 -16.46 -39.11
CA HIS A 278 -57.69 -15.67 -39.78
C HIS A 278 -58.08 -14.38 -39.02
N LEU A 279 -57.78 -14.27 -37.72
CA LEU A 279 -58.08 -13.10 -36.88
C LEU A 279 -56.88 -12.16 -36.72
N ILE A 280 -55.73 -12.51 -37.29
CA ILE A 280 -54.48 -11.79 -37.08
C ILE A 280 -54.45 -10.51 -37.91
N THR A 281 -54.12 -9.42 -37.23
CA THR A 281 -53.90 -8.12 -37.86
C THR A 281 -52.40 -7.96 -38.19
N PRO A 282 -52.02 -7.85 -39.47
CA PRO A 282 -50.61 -7.68 -39.84
C PRO A 282 -49.97 -6.47 -39.17
N TYR A 283 -48.70 -6.60 -38.77
CA TYR A 283 -47.87 -5.56 -38.15
C TYR A 283 -48.32 -5.04 -36.77
N ALA A 284 -49.49 -5.43 -36.28
CA ALA A 284 -49.96 -5.02 -34.97
C ALA A 284 -49.18 -5.77 -33.85
N THR A 285 -48.78 -5.03 -32.82
CA THR A 285 -48.07 -5.55 -31.64
C THR A 285 -48.99 -6.22 -30.63
N VAL A 286 -50.31 -6.02 -30.78
CA VAL A 286 -51.35 -6.64 -29.95
C VAL A 286 -52.31 -7.37 -30.88
N GLN A 287 -52.51 -8.65 -30.64
CA GLN A 287 -53.43 -9.50 -31.39
C GLN A 287 -54.60 -9.91 -30.50
N LYS A 288 -55.82 -9.66 -30.98
CA LYS A 288 -57.04 -10.12 -30.33
C LYS A 288 -57.43 -11.45 -30.94
N ILE A 289 -57.25 -12.53 -30.18
CA ILE A 289 -57.46 -13.91 -30.63
C ILE A 289 -58.39 -14.63 -29.66
N LYS A 290 -58.93 -15.77 -30.09
CA LYS A 290 -59.79 -16.61 -29.24
C LYS A 290 -59.01 -17.77 -28.64
N ASP A 291 -59.23 -18.05 -27.37
CA ASP A 291 -58.75 -19.28 -26.74
C ASP A 291 -59.65 -20.48 -27.11
N TYR A 292 -59.23 -21.70 -26.75
CA TYR A 292 -59.94 -22.94 -27.02
C TYR A 292 -61.32 -23.02 -26.37
N ASP A 293 -61.57 -22.26 -25.29
CA ASP A 293 -62.87 -22.14 -24.64
C ASP A 293 -63.77 -21.05 -25.27
N GLY A 294 -63.26 -20.33 -26.27
CA GLY A 294 -63.96 -19.25 -26.97
C GLY A 294 -63.85 -17.88 -26.31
N SER A 295 -63.09 -17.73 -25.22
CA SER A 295 -62.79 -16.43 -24.60
C SER A 295 -61.87 -15.57 -25.47
N ASP A 296 -62.03 -14.25 -25.40
CA ASP A 296 -61.18 -13.29 -26.13
C ASP A 296 -59.93 -12.95 -25.30
N ILE A 297 -58.74 -13.12 -25.90
CA ILE A 297 -57.44 -12.86 -25.28
C ILE A 297 -56.64 -11.86 -26.12
N GLU A 298 -55.94 -10.96 -25.44
CA GLU A 298 -54.97 -10.06 -26.05
C GLU A 298 -53.54 -10.60 -25.88
N VAL A 299 -52.87 -10.90 -27.00
CA VAL A 299 -51.49 -11.40 -27.02
C VAL A 299 -50.54 -10.35 -27.56
N TYR A 300 -49.46 -10.08 -26.82
CA TYR A 300 -48.43 -9.12 -27.19
C TYR A 300 -47.30 -9.81 -27.98
N VAL A 301 -46.92 -9.23 -29.12
CA VAL A 301 -45.85 -9.72 -30.01
C VAL A 301 -44.88 -8.61 -30.38
N ALA A 302 -43.70 -8.98 -30.88
CA ALA A 302 -42.70 -8.00 -31.33
C ALA A 302 -43.21 -7.18 -32.53
N PRO A 303 -42.77 -5.92 -32.68
CA PRO A 303 -43.10 -5.10 -33.84
C PRO A 303 -42.53 -5.70 -35.13
N ASN A 304 -43.13 -5.33 -36.28
CA ASN A 304 -42.71 -5.72 -37.64
C ASN A 304 -42.94 -7.20 -38.02
N LEU A 305 -43.88 -7.89 -37.36
CA LEU A 305 -44.30 -9.26 -37.75
C LEU A 305 -45.57 -9.19 -38.60
N GLN A 306 -45.56 -9.83 -39.77
CA GLN A 306 -46.63 -9.72 -40.77
C GLN A 306 -47.65 -10.85 -40.67
N THR A 307 -47.21 -12.06 -40.38
CA THR A 307 -48.04 -13.27 -40.46
C THR A 307 -48.14 -13.97 -39.10
N GLY A 308 -49.24 -14.71 -38.91
CA GLY A 308 -49.41 -15.53 -37.71
C GLY A 308 -48.31 -16.57 -37.50
N ALA A 309 -47.76 -17.10 -38.58
CA ALA A 309 -46.61 -18.01 -38.51
C ALA A 309 -45.36 -17.30 -37.96
N GLN A 310 -45.08 -16.06 -38.38
CA GLN A 310 -43.96 -15.28 -37.85
C GLN A 310 -44.14 -14.89 -36.37
N MET A 311 -45.37 -14.54 -35.98
CA MET A 311 -45.73 -14.24 -34.59
C MET A 311 -45.64 -15.47 -33.68
N SER A 312 -46.12 -16.62 -34.16
CA SER A 312 -46.00 -17.91 -33.47
C SER A 312 -44.54 -18.33 -33.29
N GLU A 313 -43.72 -18.24 -34.35
CA GLU A 313 -42.29 -18.54 -34.30
C GLU A 313 -41.56 -17.64 -33.28
N TYR A 314 -41.91 -16.36 -33.21
CA TYR A 314 -41.38 -15.44 -32.20
C TYR A 314 -41.70 -15.91 -30.77
N LEU A 315 -42.96 -16.27 -30.49
CA LEU A 315 -43.40 -16.74 -29.18
C LEU A 315 -42.72 -18.06 -28.79
N PHE A 316 -42.61 -19.02 -29.72
CA PHE A 316 -41.88 -20.27 -29.47
C PHE A 316 -40.39 -20.06 -29.26
N LYS A 317 -39.76 -19.11 -29.98
CA LYS A 317 -38.37 -18.75 -29.76
C LYS A 317 -38.15 -18.16 -28.36
N MET A 318 -39.07 -17.32 -27.89
CA MET A 318 -39.05 -16.78 -26.53
C MET A 318 -39.26 -17.88 -25.49
N ALA A 319 -40.23 -18.77 -25.69
CA ALA A 319 -40.46 -19.93 -24.82
C ALA A 319 -39.23 -20.84 -24.74
N LYS A 320 -38.58 -21.14 -25.88
CA LYS A 320 -37.35 -21.94 -25.94
C LYS A 320 -36.20 -21.28 -25.17
N LYS A 321 -36.04 -19.95 -25.30
CA LYS A 321 -35.04 -19.17 -24.57
C LYS A 321 -35.30 -19.20 -23.06
N ASN A 322 -36.54 -18.99 -22.63
CA ASN A 322 -36.92 -19.03 -21.21
C ASN A 322 -36.74 -20.44 -20.63
N LYS A 323 -37.13 -21.49 -21.38
CA LYS A 323 -36.92 -22.88 -20.99
C LYS A 323 -35.44 -23.24 -20.82
N GLN A 324 -34.57 -22.71 -21.67
CA GLN A 324 -33.12 -22.87 -21.50
C GLN A 324 -32.64 -22.14 -20.23
N ARG A 325 -33.17 -20.96 -19.93
CA ARG A 325 -32.84 -20.21 -18.72
C ARG A 325 -33.27 -20.95 -17.45
N VAL A 326 -34.49 -21.49 -17.40
CA VAL A 326 -34.99 -22.35 -16.29
C VAL A 326 -33.98 -23.45 -15.96
N ARG A 327 -33.54 -24.22 -16.98
CA ARG A 327 -32.58 -25.32 -16.79
C ARG A 327 -31.26 -24.93 -16.12
N HIS A 328 -30.78 -23.71 -16.33
CA HIS A 328 -29.48 -23.26 -15.83
C HIS A 328 -29.60 -22.34 -14.61
N LEU A 329 -30.82 -21.96 -14.22
CA LEU A 329 -31.08 -20.95 -13.20
C LEU A 329 -30.63 -21.42 -11.81
N HIS A 330 -30.91 -22.68 -11.45
CA HIS A 330 -30.46 -23.26 -10.19
C HIS A 330 -28.93 -23.34 -10.09
N ILE A 331 -28.23 -23.62 -11.20
CA ILE A 331 -26.77 -23.65 -11.27
C ILE A 331 -26.20 -22.24 -11.06
N GLU A 332 -26.77 -21.24 -11.73
CA GLU A 332 -26.37 -19.84 -11.55
C GLU A 332 -26.59 -19.38 -10.10
N ARG A 333 -27.76 -19.70 -9.52
CA ARG A 333 -28.10 -19.40 -8.13
C ARG A 333 -27.10 -20.03 -7.17
N ALA A 334 -26.84 -21.33 -7.30
CA ALA A 334 -25.87 -22.04 -6.46
C ALA A 334 -24.46 -21.43 -6.58
N SER A 335 -24.01 -21.14 -7.81
CA SER A 335 -22.70 -20.53 -8.04
C SER A 335 -22.58 -19.12 -7.43
N LEU A 336 -23.64 -18.32 -7.48
CA LEU A 336 -23.66 -16.99 -6.85
C LEU A 336 -23.64 -17.10 -5.32
N GLN A 337 -24.42 -18.02 -4.74
CA GLN A 337 -24.44 -18.27 -3.31
C GLN A 337 -23.08 -18.73 -2.79
N GLU A 338 -22.42 -19.67 -3.47
CA GLU A 338 -21.08 -20.13 -3.13
C GLU A 338 -20.06 -18.97 -3.17
N LYS A 339 -20.10 -18.13 -4.21
CA LYS A 339 -19.24 -16.95 -4.30
C LYS A 339 -19.48 -15.96 -3.16
N ILE A 340 -20.73 -15.77 -2.75
CA ILE A 340 -21.07 -14.90 -1.61
C ILE A 340 -20.52 -15.50 -0.31
N GLN A 341 -20.73 -16.79 -0.07
CA GLN A 341 -20.22 -17.49 1.11
C GLN A 341 -18.69 -17.43 1.19
N HIS A 342 -18.00 -17.56 0.06
CA HIS A 342 -16.55 -17.42 0.00
C HIS A 342 -16.09 -15.98 0.32
N LEU A 343 -16.83 -14.96 -0.09
CA LEU A 343 -16.55 -13.58 0.30
C LEU A 343 -16.80 -13.34 1.79
N ASP A 344 -17.85 -13.93 2.37
CA ASP A 344 -18.11 -13.89 3.81
C ASP A 344 -16.94 -14.49 4.61
N TYR A 345 -16.39 -15.62 4.14
CA TYR A 345 -15.20 -16.21 4.74
C TYR A 345 -14.00 -15.24 4.71
N PHE A 346 -13.73 -14.58 3.59
CA PHE A 346 -12.64 -13.60 3.50
C PHE A 346 -12.87 -12.38 4.38
N ILE A 347 -14.11 -11.88 4.47
CA ILE A 347 -14.47 -10.76 5.35
C ILE A 347 -14.13 -11.13 6.80
N ASN A 348 -14.59 -12.29 7.27
CA ASN A 348 -14.31 -12.79 8.61
C ASN A 348 -12.80 -12.91 8.91
N ILE A 349 -12.00 -13.40 7.94
CA ILE A 349 -10.54 -13.47 8.10
C ILE A 349 -9.94 -12.07 8.26
N VAL A 350 -10.36 -11.11 7.43
CA VAL A 350 -9.84 -9.74 7.47
C VAL A 350 -10.20 -9.07 8.80
N GLU A 351 -11.41 -9.27 9.30
CA GLU A 351 -11.86 -8.74 10.57
C GLU A 351 -11.10 -9.35 11.75
N GLY A 352 -10.93 -10.68 11.77
CA GLY A 352 -10.30 -11.41 12.86
C GLY A 352 -8.77 -11.29 12.93
N SER A 353 -8.09 -10.97 11.81
CA SER A 353 -6.62 -10.94 11.80
C SER A 353 -6.03 -9.79 12.62
N GLN A 354 -5.05 -10.09 13.46
CA GLN A 354 -4.28 -9.11 14.24
C GLN A 354 -2.92 -8.75 13.62
N SER A 355 -2.56 -9.39 12.51
CA SER A 355 -1.25 -9.22 11.88
C SER A 355 -1.40 -8.68 10.47
N LEU A 356 -0.73 -7.55 10.20
CA LEU A 356 -0.67 -6.95 8.88
C LEU A 356 0.04 -7.88 7.87
N SER A 357 1.14 -8.50 8.27
CA SER A 357 1.92 -9.41 7.41
C SER A 357 1.08 -10.60 6.93
N LYS A 358 0.31 -11.22 7.83
CA LYS A 358 -0.61 -12.32 7.46
C LYS A 358 -1.67 -11.88 6.45
N LEU A 359 -2.23 -10.67 6.61
CA LEU A 359 -3.19 -10.13 5.65
C LEU A 359 -2.55 -9.75 4.31
N GLN A 360 -1.32 -9.24 4.31
CA GLN A 360 -0.60 -8.93 3.08
C GLN A 360 -0.27 -10.19 2.26
N LEU A 361 -0.01 -11.32 2.93
CA LEU A 361 0.17 -12.62 2.28
C LEU A 361 -1.12 -13.08 1.57
N LEU A 362 -2.28 -12.88 2.19
CA LEU A 362 -3.59 -13.21 1.59
C LEU A 362 -3.99 -12.25 0.47
N PHE A 363 -3.58 -11.00 0.56
CA PHE A 363 -3.92 -9.94 -0.40
C PHE A 363 -2.67 -9.25 -0.96
N PRO A 364 -1.84 -9.96 -1.74
CA PRO A 364 -0.61 -9.42 -2.27
C PRO A 364 -0.87 -8.19 -3.15
N SER A 365 0.00 -7.19 -3.05
CA SER A 365 -0.09 -5.99 -3.89
C SER A 365 0.27 -6.33 -5.33
N ARG A 366 -0.48 -5.79 -6.30
CA ARG A 366 -0.12 -5.87 -7.73
C ARG A 366 1.28 -5.28 -8.03
N ALA A 367 1.85 -4.48 -7.13
CA ALA A 367 3.23 -3.99 -7.26
C ALA A 367 4.29 -5.06 -6.92
N GLN A 368 3.96 -6.08 -6.12
CA GLN A 368 4.81 -7.26 -5.88
C GLN A 368 4.70 -8.29 -7.02
N GLN A 369 3.60 -8.25 -7.77
CA GLN A 369 3.51 -8.89 -9.08
C GLN A 369 4.27 -8.02 -10.08
N GLY A 370 5.60 -8.15 -10.11
CA GLY A 370 6.44 -7.45 -11.07
C GLY A 370 5.88 -7.57 -12.50
N LYS A 371 6.19 -6.58 -13.35
CA LYS A 371 5.94 -6.56 -14.80
C LYS A 371 6.46 -7.83 -15.49
N LYS A 372 5.73 -8.92 -15.37
CA LYS A 372 5.75 -10.08 -16.25
C LYS A 372 4.30 -10.42 -16.48
N SER A 373 3.83 -10.13 -17.69
CA SER A 373 2.64 -10.76 -18.26
C SER A 373 2.91 -12.26 -18.42
N GLN A 374 2.95 -13.01 -17.32
CA GLN A 374 2.63 -14.42 -17.40
C GLN A 374 1.10 -14.51 -17.34
N LYS A 375 0.52 -15.28 -18.26
CA LYS A 375 -0.93 -15.57 -18.29
C LYS A 375 -1.36 -15.88 -16.85
N ASP A 376 -2.45 -15.26 -16.42
CA ASP A 376 -3.07 -15.54 -15.13
C ASP A 376 -3.61 -16.97 -15.18
N GLU A 377 -2.77 -17.94 -14.80
CA GLU A 377 -3.14 -19.36 -14.73
C GLU A 377 -4.09 -19.65 -13.55
N GLY A 378 -4.48 -18.61 -12.79
CA GLY A 378 -5.47 -18.70 -11.74
C GLY A 378 -4.92 -19.24 -10.42
N PHE A 379 -3.61 -19.45 -10.31
CA PHE A 379 -2.90 -19.85 -9.08
C PHE A 379 -1.68 -18.96 -8.82
N GLU A 380 -1.32 -18.80 -7.54
CA GLU A 380 -0.12 -18.08 -7.10
C GLU A 380 1.01 -19.06 -6.83
N THR A 381 2.26 -18.62 -6.99
CA THR A 381 3.44 -19.36 -6.56
C THR A 381 4.27 -18.50 -5.61
N PHE A 382 4.68 -19.07 -4.49
CA PHE A 382 5.64 -18.46 -3.57
C PHE A 382 6.61 -19.52 -3.03
N TRP A 383 7.66 -19.07 -2.35
CA TRP A 383 8.66 -19.95 -1.76
C TRP A 383 8.62 -19.83 -0.24
N TYR A 384 8.70 -20.97 0.45
CA TYR A 384 8.79 -21.04 1.91
C TYR A 384 9.82 -22.09 2.30
N GLU A 385 10.82 -21.72 3.10
CA GLU A 385 11.89 -22.63 3.57
C GLU A 385 12.57 -23.43 2.44
N GLY A 386 12.71 -22.83 1.24
CA GLY A 386 13.30 -23.47 0.07
C GLY A 386 12.36 -24.38 -0.75
N TYR A 387 11.10 -24.56 -0.33
CA TYR A 387 10.09 -25.30 -1.08
C TYR A 387 9.21 -24.36 -1.90
N LYS A 388 8.89 -24.78 -3.13
CA LYS A 388 7.97 -24.05 -4.00
C LYS A 388 6.54 -24.44 -3.64
N ILE A 389 5.75 -23.47 -3.20
CA ILE A 389 4.35 -23.63 -2.83
C ILE A 389 3.48 -22.94 -3.88
N MET A 390 2.47 -23.66 -4.36
CA MET A 390 1.51 -23.17 -5.34
C MET A 390 0.10 -23.18 -4.76
N LEU A 391 -0.64 -22.07 -4.87
CA LEU A 391 -1.94 -21.84 -4.21
C LEU A 391 -3.00 -21.42 -5.22
N GLY A 392 -4.10 -22.17 -5.32
CA GLY A 392 -5.17 -21.88 -6.26
C GLY A 392 -6.02 -20.69 -5.80
N LYS A 393 -6.17 -19.67 -6.65
CA LYS A 393 -6.96 -18.46 -6.36
C LYS A 393 -8.39 -18.52 -6.89
N SER A 394 -8.68 -19.52 -7.71
CA SER A 394 -9.97 -19.74 -8.36
C SER A 394 -10.16 -21.22 -8.64
N GLU A 395 -11.39 -21.63 -8.92
CA GLU A 395 -11.71 -23.01 -9.35
C GLU A 395 -10.85 -23.44 -10.56
N LYS A 396 -10.74 -22.57 -11.56
CA LYS A 396 -9.87 -22.81 -12.73
C LYS A 396 -8.40 -23.00 -12.34
N GLY A 397 -7.92 -22.23 -11.37
CA GLY A 397 -6.57 -22.36 -10.83
C GLY A 397 -6.36 -23.62 -10.02
N ASN A 398 -7.36 -24.04 -9.23
CA ASN A 398 -7.33 -25.31 -8.50
C ASN A 398 -7.21 -26.49 -9.47
N ILE A 399 -7.95 -26.46 -10.58
CA ILE A 399 -7.87 -27.48 -11.64
C ILE A 399 -6.48 -27.48 -12.28
N ALA A 400 -5.99 -26.32 -12.71
CA ALA A 400 -4.67 -26.18 -13.32
C ALA A 400 -3.53 -26.62 -12.39
N LEU A 401 -3.65 -26.39 -11.07
CA LEU A 401 -2.69 -26.88 -10.09
C LEU A 401 -2.64 -28.41 -10.07
N LEU A 402 -3.80 -29.05 -9.99
CA LEU A 402 -3.89 -30.51 -9.97
C LEU A 402 -3.38 -31.13 -11.27
N GLU A 403 -3.66 -30.51 -12.42
CA GLU A 403 -3.15 -30.97 -13.73
C GLU A 403 -1.62 -30.89 -13.83
N ASN A 404 -1.00 -29.89 -13.21
CA ASN A 404 0.45 -29.69 -13.23
C ASN A 404 1.19 -30.40 -12.08
N ALA A 405 0.47 -31.02 -11.15
CA ALA A 405 1.03 -31.71 -9.99
C ALA A 405 1.79 -32.97 -10.39
N ARG A 406 2.96 -33.23 -9.78
CA ARG A 406 3.66 -34.51 -9.92
C ARG A 406 3.20 -35.49 -8.85
N ALA A 407 3.35 -36.79 -9.11
CA ALA A 407 2.89 -37.85 -8.21
C ALA A 407 3.50 -37.83 -6.78
N LYS A 408 4.64 -37.16 -6.57
CA LYS A 408 5.28 -37.01 -5.26
C LYS A 408 5.04 -35.64 -4.60
N ASP A 409 4.31 -34.75 -5.26
CA ASP A 409 4.00 -33.45 -4.67
C ASP A 409 2.95 -33.61 -3.58
N ILE A 410 3.02 -32.78 -2.54
CA ILE A 410 2.05 -32.83 -1.43
C ILE A 410 0.90 -31.92 -1.79
N TRP A 411 -0.30 -32.49 -1.90
CA TRP A 411 -1.53 -31.73 -2.09
C TRP A 411 -2.26 -31.54 -0.76
N LEU A 412 -2.67 -30.31 -0.49
CA LEU A 412 -3.41 -29.92 0.70
C LEU A 412 -4.71 -29.21 0.29
N HIS A 413 -5.78 -29.54 1.00
CA HIS A 413 -7.04 -28.81 0.97
C HIS A 413 -7.70 -28.92 2.34
N MET A 414 -8.63 -28.01 2.66
CA MET A 414 -9.42 -28.17 3.88
C MET A 414 -10.35 -29.38 3.74
N LYS A 415 -10.27 -30.28 4.73
CA LYS A 415 -11.15 -31.44 4.82
C LYS A 415 -12.61 -30.96 4.94
N ASP A 416 -13.49 -31.55 4.11
CA ASP A 416 -14.94 -31.34 4.11
C ASP A 416 -15.41 -29.88 3.87
N ARG A 417 -14.56 -29.02 3.28
CA ARG A 417 -14.91 -27.61 2.97
C ARG A 417 -14.33 -27.13 1.65
N PRO A 418 -15.08 -26.33 0.86
CA PRO A 418 -14.53 -25.64 -0.30
C PRO A 418 -13.36 -24.75 0.13
N SER A 419 -12.20 -24.95 -0.49
CA SER A 419 -10.98 -24.23 -0.14
C SER A 419 -10.01 -24.14 -1.32
N ALA A 420 -9.03 -23.26 -1.20
CA ALA A 420 -7.93 -23.22 -2.16
C ALA A 420 -7.14 -24.53 -2.11
N HIS A 421 -6.80 -25.05 -3.28
CA HIS A 421 -5.88 -26.18 -3.37
C HIS A 421 -4.45 -25.66 -3.23
N VAL A 422 -3.66 -26.32 -2.39
CA VAL A 422 -2.24 -26.01 -2.20
C VAL A 422 -1.41 -27.19 -2.65
N ILE A 423 -0.35 -26.94 -3.42
CA ILE A 423 0.63 -27.94 -3.81
C ILE A 423 2.00 -27.50 -3.31
N ILE A 424 2.67 -28.38 -2.58
CA ILE A 424 4.08 -28.23 -2.22
C ILE A 424 4.88 -29.09 -3.19
N VAL A 425 5.67 -28.44 -4.04
CA VAL A 425 6.54 -29.13 -5.00
C VAL A 425 7.72 -29.71 -4.24
N THR A 426 7.84 -31.04 -4.26
CA THR A 426 8.83 -31.75 -3.44
C THR A 426 10.12 -32.04 -4.19
N ASP A 427 10.12 -31.98 -5.52
CA ASP A 427 11.26 -32.32 -6.40
C ASP A 427 12.00 -33.61 -5.96
N LYS A 428 11.22 -34.61 -5.51
CA LYS A 428 11.67 -35.92 -5.00
C LYS A 428 12.38 -35.89 -3.62
N GLN A 429 12.28 -34.79 -2.89
CA GLN A 429 12.78 -34.65 -1.51
C GLN A 429 11.64 -34.86 -0.49
N ASN A 430 11.97 -35.25 0.74
CA ASN A 430 11.00 -35.31 1.83
C ASN A 430 10.82 -33.92 2.44
N VAL A 431 9.57 -33.49 2.60
CA VAL A 431 9.22 -32.19 3.19
C VAL A 431 9.25 -32.28 4.72
N PRO A 432 10.04 -31.45 5.43
CA PRO A 432 10.05 -31.36 6.89
C PRO A 432 8.70 -30.93 7.47
N LYS A 433 8.37 -31.36 8.70
CA LYS A 433 7.08 -31.03 9.36
C LYS A 433 6.87 -29.53 9.65
N ASN A 434 7.94 -28.74 9.67
CA ASN A 434 7.88 -27.29 9.91
C ASN A 434 7.56 -26.48 8.64
N VAL A 435 7.54 -27.14 7.48
CA VAL A 435 7.09 -26.62 6.18
C VAL A 435 5.64 -27.03 5.98
#